data_AF-A0A1N6FYP4-F1
#
_entry.id   AF-A0A1N6FYP4-F1
#
_cell.length_a   1.000
_cell.length_b   1.000
_cell.length_c   1.000
_cell.angle_alpha   90.00
_cell.angle_beta   90.00
_cell.angle_gamma   90.00
#
_symmetry.space_group_name_H-M   'P 1'
#
loop_
_entity.id
_entity.type
_entity.pdbx_description
1 polymer ?
#
loop_
_entity_poly.entity_id
_entity_poly.type
_entity_poly.pdbx_seq_one_letter_code
_entity_poly.pdbx_strand_id
1 'polypeptide(L)' 'MRDLLEKALNKGLTVCFTSENGFDVIRISSGNEVVASCSLGSNSFRASVEESLQALLLDLERKGF' A
#
# COMPACT_ATOMS: atom_id res chain seq x y z
N MET A 1 4.84 -10.93 -0.73
CA MET A 1 3.48 -10.36 -0.57
C MET A 1 2.89 -10.54 0.83
N ARG A 2 2.75 -11.78 1.33
CA ARG A 2 2.22 -12.03 2.69
C ARG A 2 3.04 -11.31 3.79
N ASP A 3 4.37 -11.37 3.70
CA ASP A 3 5.30 -10.70 4.63
C ASP A 3 5.11 -9.17 4.69
N LEU A 4 4.87 -8.52 3.54
CA LEU A 4 4.68 -7.06 3.46
C LEU A 4 3.35 -6.63 4.09
N LEU A 5 2.28 -7.40 3.84
CA LEU A 5 0.98 -7.16 4.46
C LEU A 5 1.05 -7.40 5.97
N GLU A 6 1.74 -8.46 6.42
CA GLU A 6 1.97 -8.71 7.85
C GLU A 6 2.79 -7.59 8.50
N LYS A 7 3.79 -7.02 7.81
CA LYS A 7 4.53 -5.84 8.30
C LYS A 7 3.65 -4.60 8.42
N ALA A 8 2.83 -4.31 7.40
CA ALA A 8 1.88 -3.20 7.44
C ALA A 8 0.92 -3.35 8.63
N LEU A 9 0.33 -4.55 8.78
CA LEU A 9 -0.61 -4.86 9.85
C LEU A 9 0.04 -4.78 11.24
N ASN A 10 1.28 -5.28 11.41
CA ASN A 10 2.01 -5.17 12.68
C ASN A 10 2.33 -3.73 13.07
N LYS A 11 2.43 -2.81 12.10
CA LYS A 11 2.59 -1.36 12.35
C LYS A 11 1.25 -0.65 12.63
N GLY A 12 0.14 -1.39 12.71
CA GLY A 12 -1.20 -0.83 12.87
C GLY A 12 -1.74 -0.15 11.61
N LEU A 13 -1.13 -0.42 10.45
CA LEU A 13 -1.54 0.14 9.16
C LEU A 13 -2.58 -0.78 8.52
N THR A 14 -3.57 -0.18 7.88
CA THR A 14 -4.60 -0.86 7.10
C THR A 14 -4.36 -0.62 5.62
N VAL A 15 -4.22 -1.71 4.86
CA VAL A 15 -4.02 -1.68 3.41
C VAL A 15 -5.34 -2.00 2.71
N CYS A 16 -5.84 -1.05 1.91
CA CYS A 16 -7.03 -1.20 1.10
C CYS A 16 -6.68 -1.21 -0.39
N PHE A 17 -7.33 -2.10 -1.13
CA PHE A 17 -7.25 -2.19 -2.58
C PHE A 17 -8.58 -1.77 -3.16
N THR A 18 -8.59 -0.71 -3.96
CA THR A 18 -9.80 -0.16 -4.59
C THR A 18 -9.55 0.04 -6.07
N SER A 19 -10.52 -0.28 -6.92
CA SER A 19 -10.42 0.00 -8.35
C SER A 19 -11.23 1.27 -8.66
N GLU A 20 -10.58 2.32 -9.15
CA GLU A 20 -11.19 3.61 -9.47
C GLU A 20 -10.92 3.98 -10.93
N ASN A 21 -11.99 4.28 -11.69
CA ASN A 21 -11.90 4.68 -13.11
C ASN A 21 -11.08 3.72 -13.99
N GLY A 22 -11.08 2.42 -13.67
CA GLY A 22 -10.32 1.40 -14.41
C GLY A 22 -8.85 1.26 -14.00
N PHE A 23 -8.42 1.95 -12.93
CA PHE A 23 -7.11 1.79 -12.34
C PHE A 23 -7.23 1.16 -10.95
N ASP A 24 -6.39 0.18 -10.67
CA ASP A 24 -6.29 -0.33 -9.31
C ASP A 24 -5.46 0.63 -8.46
N VAL A 25 -5.92 0.91 -7.24
CA VAL A 25 -5.32 1.86 -6.31
C VAL A 25 -5.11 1.15 -4.98
N ILE A 26 -3.91 1.30 -4.43
CA ILE A 26 -3.58 0.90 -3.07
C ILE A 26 -3.67 2.13 -2.18
N ARG A 27 -4.40 2.03 -1.08
CA ARG A 27 -4.42 3.03 -0.01
C ARG A 27 -3.94 2.41 1.28
N ILE A 28 -3.02 3.08 1.95
CA ILE A 28 -2.56 2.74 3.29
C ILE A 28 -3.13 3.78 4.25
N SER A 29 -3.82 3.30 5.26
CA SER A 29 -4.41 4.10 6.31
C SER A 29 -3.80 3.75 7.66
N SER A 30 -3.64 4.75 8.52
CA SER A 30 -3.26 4.59 9.92
C SER A 30 -4.40 5.12 10.76
N GLY A 31 -5.14 4.23 11.44
CA GLY A 31 -6.40 4.59 12.08
C GLY A 31 -7.44 5.09 11.08
N ASN A 32 -7.86 6.34 11.21
CA ASN A 32 -8.85 6.99 10.32
C ASN A 32 -8.23 7.85 9.21
N GLU A 33 -6.90 7.96 9.14
CA GLU A 33 -6.21 8.84 8.19
C GLU A 33 -5.53 8.03 7.08
N VAL A 34 -5.68 8.49 5.83
CA VAL A 34 -4.94 7.90 4.70
C VAL A 34 -3.54 8.51 4.70
N VAL A 35 -2.54 7.68 5.02
CA VAL A 35 -1.14 8.10 5.11
C VAL A 35 -0.39 7.92 3.80
N ALA A 36 -0.87 7.03 2.92
CA ALA A 36 -0.28 6.87 1.60
C ALA A 36 -1.27 6.29 0.59
N SER A 37 -1.11 6.63 -0.69
CA SER A 37 -1.90 6.03 -1.78
C SER A 37 -1.09 5.96 -3.07
N CYS A 38 -1.26 4.89 -3.84
CA CYS A 38 -0.59 4.70 -5.12
C CYS A 38 -1.55 4.04 -6.12
N SER A 39 -1.65 4.62 -7.32
CA SER A 39 -2.31 4.00 -8.47
C SER A 39 -1.36 2.98 -9.13
N LEU A 40 -1.84 1.78 -9.32
CA LEU A 40 -1.17 0.70 -10.01
C LEU A 40 -1.35 0.89 -11.51
N GLY A 41 -0.24 0.87 -12.25
CA GLY A 41 -0.27 0.88 -13.72
C GLY A 41 -0.82 -0.44 -14.29
N SER A 42 -1.12 -0.45 -15.58
CA SER A 42 -1.70 -1.59 -16.33
C SER A 42 -0.79 -2.83 -16.46
N ASN A 43 0.26 -2.93 -15.65
CA ASN A 43 1.15 -4.09 -15.63
C ASN A 43 0.55 -5.21 -14.75
N SER A 44 1.25 -6.34 -14.59
CA SER A 44 0.76 -7.45 -13.76
C SER A 44 0.44 -6.98 -12.34
N PHE A 45 -0.86 -6.88 -12.00
CA PHE A 45 -1.41 -6.33 -10.74
C PHE A 45 -0.60 -6.77 -9.52
N ARG A 46 -0.29 -8.07 -9.45
CA ARG A 46 0.46 -8.67 -8.35
C ARG A 46 1.87 -8.08 -8.19
N ALA A 47 2.62 -7.92 -9.28
CA ALA A 47 3.97 -7.35 -9.25
C ALA A 47 3.92 -5.85 -8.90
N SER A 48 3.01 -5.11 -9.53
CA SER A 48 2.82 -3.69 -9.23
C SER A 48 2.40 -3.46 -7.78
N VAL A 49 1.55 -4.32 -7.21
CA VAL A 49 1.16 -4.24 -5.81
C VAL A 49 2.35 -4.42 -4.88
N GLU A 50 3.19 -5.42 -5.16
CA GLU A 50 4.34 -5.72 -4.31
C GLU A 50 5.36 -4.58 -4.32
N GLU A 51 5.70 -4.07 -5.50
CA GLU A 51 6.63 -2.94 -5.66
C GLU A 51 6.08 -1.66 -5.02
N SER A 52 4.82 -1.31 -5.30
CA SER A 52 4.18 -0.12 -4.73
C SER A 52 4.06 -0.22 -3.21
N LEU A 53 3.63 -1.37 -2.67
CA LEU A 53 3.50 -1.56 -1.23
C LEU A 53 4.85 -1.49 -0.52
N GLN A 54 5.90 -2.09 -1.11
CA GLN A 54 7.24 -2.02 -0.55
C GLN A 54 7.79 -0.59 -0.54
N ALA A 55 7.60 0.17 -1.63
CA ALA A 55 8.00 1.57 -1.71
C ALA A 55 7.26 2.43 -0.68
N LEU A 56 5.94 2.22 -0.53
CA LEU A 56 5.11 2.95 0.43
C LEU A 56 5.50 2.63 1.88
N LEU A 57 5.76 1.36 2.20
CA LEU A 57 6.21 0.97 3.54
C LEU A 57 7.58 1.57 3.87
N LEU A 58 8.51 1.57 2.93
CA LEU A 58 9.82 2.21 3.12
C LEU A 58 9.67 3.71 3.36
N ASP A 59 8.79 4.39 2.63
CA ASP A 59 8.51 5.81 2.82
C ASP A 59 7.90 6.09 4.20
N LEU A 60 7.00 5.23 4.67
CA LEU A 60 6.42 5.29 6.01
C LEU A 60 7.46 5.05 7.11
N GLU A 61 8.36 4.08 6.94
CA GLU A 61 9.46 3.84 7.86
C GLU A 61 10.40 5.05 7.95
N ARG A 62 10.70 5.70 6.81
CA ARG A 62 11.49 6.94 6.79
C ARG A 62 10.79 8.11 7.47
N LYS A 63 9.44 8.12 7.47
CA LYS A 63 8.62 9.11 8.17
C LYS A 63 8.42 8.79 9.67
N GLY A 64 8.91 7.65 10.15
CA GLY A 64 8.83 7.26 11.56
C GLY A 64 7.53 6.58 11.98
N PHE A 65 6.80 5.99 11.03
CA PHE A 65 5.65 5.11 11.29
C PHE A 65 6.07 3.64 11.48
#